data_AF-A0A423WI81-F1
#
_entry.id   AF-A0A423WI81-F1
#
_cell.length_a   1.000
_cell.length_b   1.000
_cell.length_c   1.000
_cell.angle_alpha   90.00
_cell.angle_beta   90.00
_cell.angle_gamma   90.00
#
_symmetry.space_group_name_H-M   'P 1'
#
loop_
_entity.id
_entity.type
_entity.pdbx_description
1 polymer ?
#
loop_
_entity_poly.entity_id
_entity_poly.type
_entity_poly.pdbx_seq_one_letter_code
_entity_poly.pdbx_strand_id
1 'polypeptide(L)'
;MSRGSQDPQDRGRQRRSRWGPKSQASGFADPVTAITAAMTAEQLEAYVMIFRIEEISQSLQTDCTDRTNNSRARSASPPPEYDASGRRTNTRERRQRQRLEDERQRLVDAALKTFDDYRAPRDLRSSQQRNGLIKEKVFIPVMDFPTLNFIGQILGPRGQSLREMNAESGANIVIRGKGSAKEGSSRCHRTTTTTDDMQEPLHCLIAADSQQKVDKARGLINRVIENVICMPEDQNERKRGQLRQLAQLNGTSRDDEHQVCQNCGQHGHRRYACLEPKRFAANITCRICHNAGHLSRDCPDRRGTSNNVPPWRRERMAMRLESDLTGGDRDFEQFMLELGN
;
A
#
# COMPACT_ATOMS: atom_id res chain seq x y z
N MET A 1 -73.62 32.22 -59.99
CA MET A 1 -72.29 31.76 -59.50
C MET A 1 -71.78 32.77 -58.50
N SER A 2 -72.11 32.56 -57.22
CA SER A 2 -71.78 33.47 -56.11
C SER A 2 -70.40 33.14 -55.57
N ARG A 3 -69.44 34.07 -55.70
CA ARG A 3 -68.12 33.96 -55.06
C ARG A 3 -68.20 34.64 -53.69
N GLY A 4 -68.25 33.83 -52.63
CA GLY A 4 -68.11 34.31 -51.25
C GLY A 4 -66.66 34.67 -50.96
N SER A 5 -66.41 35.92 -50.59
CA SER A 5 -65.16 36.35 -49.99
C SER A 5 -65.13 35.89 -48.53
N GLN A 6 -64.09 35.16 -48.15
CA GLN A 6 -63.79 34.86 -46.74
C GLN A 6 -62.77 35.87 -46.24
N ASP A 7 -63.16 36.66 -45.24
CA ASP A 7 -62.28 37.59 -44.53
C ASP A 7 -61.16 36.86 -43.77
N PRO A 8 -59.94 37.44 -43.69
CA PRO A 8 -58.87 36.88 -42.89
C PRO A 8 -59.12 37.16 -41.40
N GLN A 9 -59.33 36.09 -40.62
CA GLN A 9 -59.47 36.17 -39.17
C GLN A 9 -58.21 36.74 -38.51
N ASP A 10 -58.43 37.80 -37.74
CA ASP A 10 -57.48 38.46 -36.84
C ASP A 10 -56.93 37.46 -35.79
N ARG A 11 -55.66 37.05 -35.97
CA ARG A 11 -54.94 36.21 -34.99
C ARG A 11 -54.43 37.08 -33.85
N GLY A 12 -55.31 37.39 -32.91
CA GLY A 12 -54.97 38.02 -31.64
C GLY A 12 -53.82 37.27 -30.94
N ARG A 13 -52.77 38.01 -30.59
CA ARG A 13 -51.53 37.50 -29.98
C ARG A 13 -51.85 36.88 -28.61
N GLN A 14 -51.94 35.55 -28.52
CA GLN A 14 -52.18 34.87 -27.24
C GLN A 14 -51.09 35.25 -26.22
N ARG A 15 -51.51 35.72 -25.04
CA ARG A 15 -50.62 36.03 -23.93
C ARG A 15 -49.88 34.76 -23.52
N ARG A 16 -48.55 34.83 -23.43
CA ARG A 16 -47.72 33.72 -22.95
C ARG A 16 -48.18 33.32 -21.54
N SER A 17 -48.53 32.06 -21.36
CA SER A 17 -48.79 31.49 -20.03
C SER A 17 -47.50 31.50 -19.22
N ARG A 18 -47.62 31.74 -17.90
CA ARG A 18 -46.49 31.56 -16.96
C ARG A 18 -46.10 30.09 -16.81
N TRP A 19 -47.02 29.18 -17.17
CA TRP A 19 -46.85 27.74 -17.15
C TRP A 19 -46.38 27.22 -18.51
N GLY A 20 -45.45 26.27 -18.49
CA GLY A 20 -44.96 25.59 -19.68
C GLY A 20 -45.98 24.62 -20.28
N PRO A 21 -45.81 24.18 -21.53
CA PRO A 21 -46.67 23.20 -22.15
C PRO A 21 -46.55 21.84 -21.43
N LYS A 22 -47.68 21.12 -21.28
CA LYS A 22 -47.73 19.79 -20.62
C LYS A 22 -46.78 18.76 -21.27
N SER A 23 -46.47 18.91 -22.57
CA SER A 23 -45.51 18.05 -23.28
C SER A 23 -44.05 18.22 -22.85
N GLN A 24 -43.70 19.31 -22.15
CA GLN A 24 -42.37 19.49 -21.55
C GLN A 24 -42.31 18.95 -20.12
N ALA A 25 -43.45 18.67 -19.50
CA ALA A 25 -43.54 18.11 -18.15
C ALA A 25 -43.34 16.58 -18.13
N SER A 26 -43.54 15.89 -19.26
CA SER A 26 -43.55 14.41 -19.36
C SER A 26 -42.21 13.70 -19.09
N GLY A 27 -41.10 14.43 -18.95
CA GLY A 27 -39.80 13.88 -18.55
C GLY A 27 -39.48 14.00 -17.06
N PHE A 28 -40.35 14.68 -16.30
CA PHE A 28 -40.23 14.86 -14.86
C PHE A 28 -41.13 13.83 -14.20
N ALA A 29 -40.57 12.92 -13.39
CA ALA A 29 -41.36 11.87 -12.75
C ALA A 29 -42.16 12.53 -11.63
N ASP A 30 -43.42 12.89 -11.91
CA ASP A 30 -44.35 13.67 -11.08
C ASP A 30 -44.02 13.64 -9.56
N PRO A 31 -43.17 14.55 -9.06
CA PRO A 31 -42.95 14.60 -7.63
C PRO A 31 -44.19 15.23 -7.01
N VAL A 32 -44.63 14.65 -5.90
CA VAL A 32 -45.77 15.14 -5.14
C VAL A 32 -45.40 16.50 -4.56
N THR A 33 -45.83 17.57 -5.23
CA THR A 33 -45.59 18.97 -4.82
C THR A 33 -46.58 19.48 -3.77
N ALA A 34 -47.68 18.75 -3.57
CA ALA A 34 -48.71 19.11 -2.60
C ALA A 34 -48.26 18.68 -1.19
N ILE A 35 -47.95 19.68 -0.35
CA ILE A 35 -47.65 19.46 1.07
C ILE A 35 -48.97 19.31 1.82
N THR A 36 -49.26 18.10 2.30
CA THR A 36 -50.52 17.77 2.99
C THR A 36 -50.42 17.88 4.51
N ALA A 37 -49.20 17.96 5.07
CA ALA A 37 -48.94 18.01 6.51
C ALA A 37 -48.54 19.41 6.98
N ALA A 38 -48.89 19.77 8.22
CA ALA A 38 -48.40 20.99 8.87
C ALA A 38 -46.92 20.81 9.24
N MET A 39 -46.05 21.57 8.58
CA MET A 39 -44.58 21.54 8.76
C MET A 39 -44.10 22.89 9.29
N THR A 40 -42.98 22.90 10.02
CA THR A 40 -42.32 24.16 10.43
C THR A 40 -41.70 24.87 9.22
N ALA A 41 -41.40 26.16 9.34
CA ALA A 41 -40.76 26.93 8.27
C ALA A 41 -39.43 26.31 7.82
N GLU A 42 -38.61 25.84 8.78
CA GLU A 42 -37.34 25.15 8.52
C GLU A 42 -37.54 23.83 7.76
N GLN A 43 -38.59 23.06 8.09
CA GLN A 43 -38.94 21.82 7.40
C GLN A 43 -39.46 22.08 5.98
N LEU A 44 -40.19 23.19 5.77
CA LEU A 44 -40.61 23.62 4.43
C LEU A 44 -39.41 24.02 3.58
N GLU A 45 -38.46 24.76 4.13
CA GLU A 45 -37.20 25.11 3.47
C GLU A 45 -36.38 23.85 3.13
N ALA A 46 -36.34 22.87 4.05
CA ALA A 46 -35.76 21.54 3.82
C ALA A 46 -36.34 20.88 2.58
N TYR A 47 -37.67 20.79 2.56
CA TYR A 47 -38.41 20.12 1.51
C TYR A 47 -38.20 20.82 0.16
N VAL A 48 -38.22 22.15 0.13
CA VAL A 48 -37.93 22.93 -1.09
C VAL A 48 -36.50 22.68 -1.58
N MET A 49 -35.51 22.64 -0.70
CA MET A 49 -34.13 22.32 -1.07
C MET A 49 -33.99 20.92 -1.66
N ILE A 50 -34.57 19.90 -0.99
CA ILE A 50 -34.53 18.50 -1.44
C ILE A 50 -35.21 18.36 -2.80
N PHE A 51 -36.41 18.91 -2.94
CA PHE A 51 -37.18 18.91 -4.18
C PHE A 51 -36.39 19.51 -5.34
N ARG A 52 -35.72 20.65 -5.10
CA ARG A 52 -34.90 21.31 -6.13
C ARG A 52 -33.67 20.50 -6.50
N ILE A 53 -33.03 19.81 -5.55
CA ILE A 53 -31.89 18.92 -5.80
C ILE A 53 -32.30 17.75 -6.70
N GLU A 54 -33.47 17.16 -6.45
CA GLU A 54 -34.03 16.10 -7.29
C GLU A 54 -34.36 16.61 -8.70
N GLU A 55 -34.93 17.82 -8.81
CA GLU A 55 -35.22 18.47 -10.08
C GLU A 55 -33.97 18.63 -10.95
N ILE A 56 -32.89 19.15 -10.36
CA ILE A 56 -31.63 19.33 -11.05
C ILE A 56 -31.00 17.98 -11.42
N SER A 57 -31.08 17.00 -10.53
CA SER A 57 -30.52 15.67 -10.78
C SER A 57 -31.21 14.98 -11.95
N GLN A 58 -32.53 15.09 -12.06
CA GLN A 58 -33.28 14.57 -13.20
C GLN A 58 -33.00 15.37 -14.49
N SER A 59 -32.80 16.68 -14.40
CA SER A 59 -32.40 17.52 -15.55
C SER A 59 -31.02 17.13 -16.09
N LEU A 60 -30.07 16.80 -15.20
CA LEU A 60 -28.75 16.29 -15.56
C LEU A 60 -28.79 14.88 -16.15
N GLN A 61 -29.73 14.04 -15.71
CA GLN A 61 -29.88 12.67 -16.20
C GLN A 61 -30.53 12.58 -17.58
N THR A 62 -31.47 13.49 -17.86
CA THR A 62 -32.24 13.51 -19.13
C THR A 62 -31.54 14.29 -20.24
N ASP A 63 -30.36 14.87 -19.99
CA ASP A 63 -29.65 15.83 -20.86
C ASP A 63 -30.53 16.99 -21.38
N CYS A 64 -31.68 17.20 -20.73
CA CYS A 64 -32.67 18.22 -21.01
C CYS A 64 -32.27 19.51 -20.29
N THR A 65 -31.19 20.13 -20.75
CA THR A 65 -30.71 21.40 -20.18
C THR A 65 -31.52 22.60 -20.69
N ASP A 66 -32.25 22.49 -21.80
CA ASP A 66 -32.81 23.63 -22.54
C ASP A 66 -34.23 24.08 -22.08
N ARG A 67 -34.61 23.87 -20.81
CA ARG A 67 -35.94 24.27 -20.30
C ARG A 67 -36.15 25.78 -20.17
N THR A 68 -35.08 26.56 -20.05
CA THR A 68 -35.18 28.03 -19.94
C THR A 68 -35.16 28.68 -21.31
N ASN A 69 -36.27 28.58 -22.04
CA ASN A 69 -36.47 29.35 -23.27
C ASN A 69 -36.86 30.81 -22.96
N ASN A 70 -36.01 31.54 -22.22
CA ASN A 70 -36.07 32.99 -22.20
C ASN A 70 -35.14 33.54 -23.28
N SER A 71 -35.63 33.47 -24.52
CA SER A 71 -34.98 33.93 -25.75
C SER A 71 -34.74 35.45 -25.79
N ARG A 72 -35.21 36.22 -24.78
CA ARG A 72 -35.30 37.69 -24.85
C ARG A 72 -34.23 38.46 -24.07
N ALA A 73 -33.43 37.80 -23.24
CA ALA A 73 -32.38 38.42 -22.44
C ALA A 73 -31.17 37.49 -22.30
N ARG A 74 -30.52 37.17 -23.42
CA ARG A 74 -29.29 36.38 -23.41
C ARG A 74 -28.10 37.33 -23.40
N SER A 75 -27.31 37.30 -22.33
CA SER A 75 -26.01 37.98 -22.30
C SER A 75 -25.06 37.34 -23.32
N ALA A 76 -24.12 38.12 -23.85
CA ALA A 76 -23.08 37.63 -24.75
C ALA A 76 -22.36 36.42 -24.10
N SER A 77 -22.11 35.37 -24.88
CA SER A 77 -21.40 34.21 -24.34
C SER A 77 -19.93 34.58 -24.05
N PRO A 78 -19.34 34.08 -22.94
CA PRO A 78 -17.90 34.15 -22.68
C PRO A 78 -17.08 33.66 -23.88
N PRO A 79 -15.81 34.12 -23.98
CA PRO A 79 -14.90 33.69 -25.02
C PRO A 79 -14.68 32.17 -24.98
N PRO A 80 -14.42 31.53 -26.13
CA PRO A 80 -14.19 30.10 -26.20
C PRO A 80 -12.85 29.71 -25.58
N GLU A 81 -12.88 28.81 -24.59
CA GLU A 81 -11.69 28.17 -24.03
C GLU A 81 -11.42 26.84 -24.75
N TYR A 82 -10.13 26.51 -24.88
CA TYR A 82 -9.64 25.30 -25.53
C TYR A 82 -8.77 24.52 -24.54
N ASP A 83 -8.91 23.20 -24.52
CA ASP A 83 -8.01 22.30 -23.78
C ASP A 83 -6.64 22.21 -24.48
N ALA A 84 -5.64 21.65 -23.79
CA ALA A 84 -4.32 21.32 -24.36
C ALA A 84 -4.38 20.41 -25.61
N SER A 85 -5.51 19.73 -25.82
CA SER A 85 -5.81 18.88 -26.98
C SER A 85 -6.52 19.63 -28.12
N GLY A 86 -6.70 20.95 -28.02
CA GLY A 86 -7.35 21.78 -29.04
C GLY A 86 -8.88 21.62 -29.13
N ARG A 87 -9.50 20.84 -28.25
CA ARG A 87 -10.97 20.71 -28.19
C ARG A 87 -11.58 21.90 -27.44
N ARG A 88 -12.66 22.47 -28.00
CA ARG A 88 -13.45 23.52 -27.32
C ARG A 88 -14.10 22.95 -26.06
N THR A 89 -13.70 23.45 -24.91
CA THR A 89 -14.26 23.04 -23.61
C THR A 89 -15.54 23.79 -23.29
N ASN A 90 -15.62 25.05 -23.69
CA ASN A 90 -16.69 25.96 -23.30
C ASN A 90 -17.90 25.86 -24.24
N THR A 91 -18.48 24.67 -24.40
CA THR A 91 -19.76 24.52 -25.11
C THR A 91 -20.91 25.08 -24.27
N ARG A 92 -21.98 25.55 -24.93
CA ARG A 92 -23.18 26.08 -24.25
C ARG A 92 -23.77 25.07 -23.27
N GLU A 93 -23.89 23.83 -23.72
CA GLU A 93 -24.39 22.70 -22.94
C GLU A 93 -23.51 22.45 -21.72
N ARG A 94 -22.18 22.47 -21.87
CA ARG A 94 -21.24 22.27 -20.75
C ARG A 94 -21.31 23.39 -19.72
N ARG A 95 -21.44 24.66 -20.14
CA ARG A 95 -21.68 25.79 -19.22
C ARG A 95 -23.00 25.65 -18.47
N GLN A 96 -24.05 25.22 -19.15
CA GLN A 96 -25.36 25.08 -18.55
C GLN A 96 -25.42 23.91 -17.57
N ARG A 97 -24.81 22.79 -17.95
CA ARG A 97 -24.61 21.63 -17.08
C ARG A 97 -23.80 22.01 -15.83
N GLN A 98 -22.70 22.74 -16.00
CA GLN A 98 -21.89 23.23 -14.90
C GLN A 98 -22.68 24.16 -13.97
N ARG A 99 -23.48 25.10 -14.52
CA ARG A 99 -24.34 25.97 -13.70
C ARG A 99 -25.34 25.17 -12.86
N LEU A 100 -25.94 24.12 -13.43
CA LEU A 100 -26.85 23.24 -12.71
C LEU A 100 -26.11 22.40 -11.66
N GLU A 101 -24.92 21.90 -11.96
CA GLU A 101 -24.06 21.19 -11.01
C GLU A 101 -23.65 22.08 -9.82
N ASP A 102 -23.27 23.33 -10.08
CA ASP A 102 -22.93 24.33 -9.06
C ASP A 102 -24.16 24.71 -8.21
N GLU A 103 -25.33 24.88 -8.83
CA GLU A 103 -26.59 25.13 -8.12
C GLU A 103 -26.95 23.95 -7.22
N ARG A 104 -26.86 22.72 -7.74
CA ARG A 104 -27.08 21.49 -6.97
C ARG A 104 -26.11 21.39 -5.80
N GLN A 105 -24.83 21.66 -6.02
CA GLN A 105 -23.83 21.62 -4.95
C GLN A 105 -24.12 22.68 -3.87
N ARG A 106 -24.47 23.91 -4.27
CA ARG A 106 -24.85 24.97 -3.33
C ARG A 106 -26.02 24.58 -2.45
N LEU A 107 -27.04 23.92 -3.02
CA LEU A 107 -28.21 23.45 -2.27
C LEU A 107 -27.87 22.29 -1.34
N VAL A 108 -27.01 21.37 -1.77
CA VAL A 108 -26.52 20.26 -0.93
C VAL A 108 -25.69 20.79 0.24
N ASP A 109 -24.81 21.76 -0.01
CA ASP A 109 -24.00 22.40 1.03
C ASP A 109 -24.87 23.21 2.01
N ALA A 110 -25.97 23.80 1.54
CA ALA A 110 -26.97 24.43 2.40
C ALA A 110 -27.73 23.39 3.23
N ALA A 111 -28.20 22.31 2.61
CA ALA A 111 -28.95 21.23 3.26
C ALA A 111 -28.12 20.50 4.34
N LEU A 112 -26.82 20.28 4.09
CA LEU A 112 -25.90 19.69 5.07
C LEU A 112 -25.63 20.61 6.27
N LYS A 113 -25.81 21.93 6.12
CA LYS A 113 -25.64 22.90 7.23
C LYS A 113 -26.92 23.06 8.03
N THR A 114 -28.08 22.93 7.40
CA THR A 114 -29.38 23.10 8.04
C THR A 114 -29.88 21.80 8.69
N PHE A 115 -29.49 20.63 8.19
CA PHE A 115 -29.96 19.34 8.72
C PHE A 115 -28.80 18.37 8.96
N ASP A 116 -28.73 17.85 10.19
CA ASP A 116 -27.73 16.85 10.59
C ASP A 116 -28.00 15.46 9.99
N ASP A 117 -29.29 15.12 9.78
CA ASP A 117 -29.71 13.81 9.24
C ASP A 117 -29.76 13.76 7.69
N TYR A 118 -29.45 14.87 7.01
CA TYR A 118 -29.53 14.91 5.55
C TYR A 118 -28.43 14.09 4.89
N ARG A 119 -28.84 13.12 4.06
CA ARG A 119 -27.93 12.29 3.27
C ARG A 119 -27.89 12.75 1.82
N ALA A 120 -26.77 13.36 1.43
CA ALA A 120 -26.53 13.78 0.05
C ALA A 120 -26.72 12.62 -0.96
N PRO A 121 -27.27 12.90 -2.17
CA PRO A 121 -27.42 11.92 -3.25
C PRO A 121 -26.10 11.23 -3.63
N ARG A 122 -26.20 9.98 -4.10
CA ARG A 122 -25.03 9.11 -4.38
C ARG A 122 -24.04 9.71 -5.39
N ASP A 123 -24.53 10.50 -6.34
CA ASP A 123 -23.71 11.06 -7.42
C ASP A 123 -22.73 12.14 -6.93
N LEU A 124 -23.00 12.81 -5.80
CA LEU A 124 -22.13 13.85 -5.24
C LEU A 124 -21.05 13.30 -4.30
N ARG A 125 -21.29 12.13 -3.66
CA ARG A 125 -20.34 11.54 -2.69
C ARG A 125 -18.93 11.34 -3.28
N SER A 126 -18.83 10.99 -4.57
CA SER A 126 -17.56 10.70 -5.24
C SER A 126 -16.70 11.94 -5.55
N SER A 127 -17.28 13.14 -5.55
CA SER A 127 -16.58 14.39 -5.86
C SER A 127 -16.12 15.10 -4.59
N GLN A 128 -17.01 15.24 -3.60
CA GLN A 128 -16.66 15.92 -2.34
C GLN A 128 -15.64 15.15 -1.50
N GLN A 129 -15.69 13.81 -1.50
CA GLN A 129 -14.76 13.00 -0.69
C GLN A 129 -13.30 13.05 -1.20
N ARG A 130 -13.08 13.39 -2.48
CA ARG A 130 -11.72 13.56 -3.03
C ARG A 130 -11.16 14.96 -2.82
N ASN A 131 -12.02 15.96 -2.65
CA ASN A 131 -11.62 17.37 -2.52
C ASN A 131 -11.48 17.82 -1.05
N GLY A 132 -12.00 17.05 -0.08
CA GLY A 132 -11.83 17.33 1.35
C GLY A 132 -10.49 16.88 1.95
N LEU A 133 -9.64 16.20 1.17
CA LEU A 133 -8.34 15.72 1.64
C LEU A 133 -7.30 16.84 1.50
N ILE A 134 -6.82 17.30 2.64
CA ILE A 134 -5.69 18.22 2.72
C ILE A 134 -4.44 17.47 2.26
N LYS A 135 -3.74 18.04 1.29
CA LYS A 135 -2.50 17.47 0.73
C LYS A 135 -1.33 18.37 1.08
N GLU A 136 -0.28 17.79 1.64
CA GLU A 136 0.94 18.51 1.97
C GLU A 136 2.18 17.76 1.47
N LYS A 137 3.18 18.53 1.04
CA LYS A 137 4.46 18.01 0.53
C LYS A 137 5.58 18.34 1.52
N VAL A 138 6.33 17.32 1.93
CA VAL A 138 7.54 17.45 2.76
C VAL A 138 8.75 17.01 1.94
N PHE A 139 9.70 17.91 1.72
CA PHE A 139 10.91 17.64 0.93
C PHE A 139 12.00 16.98 1.77
N ILE A 140 12.70 16.00 1.20
CA ILE A 140 13.82 15.31 1.86
C ILE A 140 15.14 15.87 1.28
N PRO A 141 16.09 16.33 2.13
CA PRO A 141 17.35 16.92 1.66
C PRO A 141 18.34 15.84 1.18
N VAL A 142 18.09 15.29 -0.01
CA VAL A 142 18.98 14.28 -0.65
C VAL A 142 20.24 14.93 -1.23
N MET A 143 20.16 16.21 -1.61
CA MET A 143 21.29 16.93 -2.21
C MET A 143 22.45 17.12 -1.23
N ASP A 144 22.14 17.31 0.05
CA ASP A 144 23.16 17.58 1.07
C ASP A 144 23.85 16.29 1.54
N PHE A 145 23.16 15.15 1.49
CA PHE A 145 23.66 13.86 1.95
C PHE A 145 23.34 12.72 0.96
N PRO A 146 24.08 12.63 -0.17
CA PRO A 146 23.81 11.63 -1.20
C PRO A 146 24.14 10.19 -0.77
N THR A 147 24.94 10.01 0.28
CA THR A 147 25.34 8.70 0.80
C THR A 147 24.32 8.08 1.77
N LEU A 148 23.38 8.87 2.28
CA LEU A 148 22.42 8.43 3.30
C LEU A 148 21.15 7.85 2.66
N ASN A 149 20.74 6.67 3.16
CA ASN A 149 19.58 5.94 2.65
C ASN A 149 18.27 6.33 3.38
N PHE A 150 17.76 7.53 3.12
CA PHE A 150 16.52 8.03 3.75
C PHE A 150 15.30 7.15 3.46
N ILE A 151 15.14 6.67 2.21
CA ILE A 151 13.99 5.85 1.79
C ILE A 151 13.94 4.53 2.58
N GLY A 152 15.09 3.87 2.74
CA GLY A 152 15.19 2.61 3.46
C GLY A 152 14.77 2.75 4.92
N GLN A 153 15.20 3.84 5.57
CA GLN A 153 14.88 4.10 6.97
C GLN A 153 13.40 4.42 7.21
N ILE A 154 12.79 5.21 6.31
CA ILE A 154 11.38 5.60 6.37
C ILE A 154 10.47 4.40 6.06
N LEU A 155 10.82 3.58 5.06
CA LEU A 155 10.02 2.43 4.66
C LEU A 155 10.12 1.29 5.69
N GLY A 156 11.33 1.01 6.15
CA GLY A 156 11.62 -0.13 7.02
C GLY A 156 11.40 -1.50 6.33
N PRO A 157 11.53 -2.61 7.09
CA PRO A 157 11.40 -3.95 6.55
C PRO A 157 9.99 -4.15 5.98
N ARG A 158 9.90 -4.51 4.69
CA ARG A 158 8.63 -4.71 3.95
C ARG A 158 7.63 -3.55 4.05
N GLY A 159 8.08 -2.33 4.34
CA GLY A 159 7.17 -1.19 4.50
C GLY A 159 6.43 -1.12 5.84
N GLN A 160 6.85 -1.90 6.84
CA GLN A 160 6.20 -1.92 8.15
C GLN A 160 6.27 -0.57 8.85
N SER A 161 7.44 0.09 8.85
CA SER A 161 7.61 1.38 9.54
C SER A 161 6.74 2.47 8.91
N LEU A 162 6.61 2.49 7.59
CA LEU A 162 5.70 3.41 6.90
C LEU A 162 4.22 3.15 7.25
N ARG A 163 3.83 1.89 7.37
CA ARG A 163 2.46 1.52 7.78
C ARG A 163 2.18 1.93 9.22
N GLU A 164 3.15 1.78 10.12
CA GLU A 164 3.05 2.23 11.51
C GLU A 164 2.90 3.76 11.58
N MET A 165 3.72 4.51 10.83
CA MET A 165 3.60 5.98 10.77
C MET A 165 2.25 6.43 10.18
N ASN A 166 1.72 5.71 9.18
CA ASN A 166 0.38 5.97 8.65
C ASN A 166 -0.72 5.69 9.67
N ALA A 167 -0.59 4.60 10.43
CA ALA A 167 -1.55 4.23 11.48
C ALA A 167 -1.53 5.23 12.65
N GLU A 168 -0.35 5.66 13.08
CA GLU A 168 -0.17 6.60 14.20
C GLU A 168 -0.66 8.02 13.83
N SER A 169 -0.37 8.48 12.62
CA SER A 169 -0.82 9.78 12.15
C SER A 169 -2.28 9.79 11.68
N GLY A 170 -2.83 8.64 11.30
CA GLY A 170 -4.12 8.55 10.60
C GLY A 170 -4.11 9.28 9.26
N ALA A 171 -2.93 9.52 8.69
CA ALA A 171 -2.70 10.17 7.41
C ALA A 171 -2.15 9.14 6.41
N ASN A 172 -2.39 9.38 5.13
CA ASN A 172 -1.83 8.58 4.05
C ASN A 172 -0.53 9.23 3.57
N ILE A 173 0.62 8.67 3.97
CA ILE A 173 1.94 9.13 3.55
C ILE A 173 2.39 8.31 2.35
N VAL A 174 2.76 8.99 1.26
CA VAL A 174 3.24 8.40 0.01
C VAL A 174 4.57 9.05 -0.39
N ILE A 175 5.60 8.24 -0.61
CA ILE A 175 6.89 8.74 -1.11
C ILE A 175 6.78 8.94 -2.63
N ARG A 176 7.22 10.11 -3.12
CA ARG A 176 7.19 10.54 -4.53
C ARG A 176 8.49 11.26 -4.88
N GLY A 177 8.71 11.51 -6.17
CA GLY A 177 9.88 12.22 -6.68
C GLY A 177 11.04 11.32 -7.13
N LYS A 178 12.11 11.98 -7.59
CA LYS A 178 13.32 11.34 -8.13
C LYS A 178 13.98 10.39 -7.13
N GLY A 179 14.17 9.13 -7.51
CA GLY A 179 14.75 8.08 -6.67
C GLY A 179 13.75 7.28 -5.82
N SER A 180 12.46 7.62 -5.85
CA SER A 180 11.43 6.86 -5.11
C SER A 180 11.14 5.48 -5.69
N ALA A 181 11.38 5.27 -6.99
CA ALA A 181 11.16 4.00 -7.66
C ALA A 181 12.46 3.18 -7.67
N LYS A 182 12.40 1.96 -7.15
CA LYS A 182 13.51 1.00 -7.29
C LYS A 182 13.76 0.74 -8.77
N GLU A 183 14.98 1.03 -9.24
CA GLU A 183 15.46 0.71 -10.60
C GLU A 183 15.04 -0.73 -10.95
N GLY A 184 14.12 -0.87 -11.93
CA GLY A 184 13.57 -2.15 -12.36
C GLY A 184 12.07 -2.36 -12.11
N SER A 185 11.38 -1.48 -11.37
CA SER A 185 9.92 -1.54 -11.24
C SER A 185 9.22 -0.81 -12.41
N SER A 186 9.18 -1.44 -13.58
CA SER A 186 8.51 -0.94 -14.79
C SER A 186 6.98 -0.82 -14.69
N ARG A 187 6.40 -0.96 -13.49
CA ARG A 187 4.95 -0.93 -13.24
C ARG A 187 4.34 0.48 -13.15
N CYS A 188 5.13 1.55 -13.29
CA CYS A 188 4.64 2.93 -13.13
C CYS A 188 4.14 3.61 -14.42
N HIS A 189 4.06 2.93 -15.58
CA HIS A 189 3.75 3.62 -16.85
C HIS A 189 2.26 3.73 -17.23
N ARG A 190 1.30 3.20 -16.45
CA ARG A 190 -0.12 3.10 -16.91
C ARG A 190 -1.16 3.94 -16.19
N THR A 191 -0.81 4.72 -15.17
CA THR A 191 -1.81 5.45 -14.39
C THR A 191 -1.47 6.93 -14.25
N THR A 192 -1.91 7.72 -15.24
CA THR A 192 -2.46 9.08 -15.09
C THR A 192 -1.82 9.98 -14.02
N THR A 193 -0.51 9.97 -13.88
CA THR A 193 0.20 10.88 -12.98
C THR A 193 0.94 11.87 -13.86
N THR A 194 0.61 13.13 -13.63
CA THR A 194 1.20 14.32 -14.25
C THR A 194 2.72 14.16 -14.29
N THR A 195 3.30 14.41 -15.47
CA THR A 195 4.74 14.34 -15.76
C THR A 195 5.61 15.15 -14.79
N ASP A 196 5.01 16.11 -14.08
CA ASP A 196 5.64 16.96 -13.07
C ASP A 196 6.13 16.17 -11.84
N ASP A 197 5.42 15.10 -11.43
CA ASP A 197 5.76 14.30 -10.24
C ASP A 197 7.12 13.57 -10.36
N MET A 198 7.63 13.38 -11.58
CA MET A 198 8.93 12.75 -11.84
C MET A 198 10.08 13.76 -11.90
N GLN A 199 9.79 15.04 -12.11
CA GLN A 199 10.80 16.11 -12.12
C GLN A 199 11.04 16.67 -10.71
N GLU A 200 10.05 16.58 -9.84
CA GLU A 200 10.14 17.00 -8.45
C GLU A 200 11.22 16.20 -7.67
N PRO A 201 11.98 16.86 -6.77
CA PRO A 201 12.92 16.18 -5.89
C PRO A 201 12.20 15.21 -4.95
N LEU A 202 12.95 14.31 -4.32
CA LEU A 202 12.39 13.31 -3.41
C LEU A 202 11.57 14.00 -2.30
N HIS A 203 10.29 13.64 -2.20
CA HIS A 203 9.37 14.22 -1.25
C HIS A 203 8.34 13.20 -0.75
N CYS A 204 7.80 13.45 0.44
CA CYS A 204 6.67 12.72 1.00
C CYS A 204 5.41 13.54 0.79
N LEU A 205 4.39 12.93 0.17
CA LEU A 205 3.07 13.50 -0.04
C LEU A 205 2.14 12.93 1.04
N ILE A 206 1.66 13.80 1.91
CA ILE A 206 0.77 13.47 3.03
C ILE A 206 -0.64 13.88 2.63
N ALA A 207 -1.59 12.95 2.71
CA ALA A 207 -3.00 13.22 2.48
C ALA A 207 -3.82 12.83 3.72
N ALA A 208 -4.59 13.78 4.28
CA ALA A 208 -5.46 13.52 5.43
C ALA A 208 -6.69 14.43 5.45
N ASP A 209 -7.71 14.04 6.21
CA ASP A 209 -8.95 14.80 6.36
C ASP A 209 -8.83 16.00 7.33
N SER A 210 -7.78 16.05 8.15
CA SER A 210 -7.59 17.06 9.19
C SER A 210 -6.16 17.56 9.23
N GLN A 211 -6.00 18.87 9.41
CA GLN A 211 -4.69 19.53 9.52
C GLN A 211 -3.86 18.97 10.68
N GLN A 212 -4.50 18.65 11.82
CA GLN A 212 -3.80 18.08 12.97
C GLN A 212 -3.16 16.72 12.67
N LYS A 213 -3.78 15.91 11.80
CA LYS A 213 -3.22 14.63 11.36
C LYS A 213 -2.01 14.85 10.44
N VAL A 214 -2.08 15.87 9.58
CA VAL A 214 -0.97 16.25 8.70
C VAL A 214 0.22 16.76 9.50
N ASP A 215 -0.01 17.64 10.48
CA ASP A 215 1.06 18.17 11.33
C ASP A 215 1.74 17.06 12.15
N LYS A 216 0.97 16.10 12.66
CA LYS A 216 1.52 14.89 13.32
C LYS A 216 2.38 14.06 12.36
N ALA A 217 1.90 13.80 11.15
CA ALA A 217 2.67 13.07 10.15
C ALA A 217 3.97 13.81 9.76
N ARG A 218 3.91 15.14 9.59
CA ARG A 218 5.08 15.99 9.33
C ARG A 218 6.10 15.87 10.46
N GLY A 219 5.64 15.96 11.72
CA GLY A 219 6.49 15.83 12.90
C GLY A 219 7.19 14.46 12.98
N LEU A 220 6.47 13.36 12.68
CA LEU A 220 7.06 12.02 12.65
C LEU A 220 8.12 11.89 11.55
N ILE A 221 7.85 12.39 10.34
CA ILE A 221 8.80 12.35 9.22
C ILE A 221 10.06 13.16 9.54
N ASN A 222 9.92 14.39 10.04
CA ASN A 222 11.05 15.24 10.39
C ASN A 222 11.91 14.60 11.48
N ARG A 223 11.29 13.96 12.49
CA ARG A 223 12.02 13.20 13.51
C ARG A 223 12.83 12.04 12.90
N VAL A 224 12.30 11.34 11.89
CA VAL A 224 13.07 10.28 11.21
C VAL A 224 14.25 10.86 10.44
N ILE A 225 14.06 11.98 9.75
CA ILE A 225 15.12 12.66 8.99
C ILE A 225 16.23 13.15 9.94
N GLU A 226 15.86 13.82 11.02
CA GLU A 226 16.80 14.30 12.05
C GLU A 226 17.61 13.14 12.66
N ASN A 227 16.95 12.03 12.99
CA ASN A 227 17.63 10.85 13.53
C ASN A 227 18.68 10.29 12.54
N VAL A 228 18.40 10.33 11.23
CA VAL A 228 19.35 9.86 10.21
C VAL A 228 20.55 10.80 10.06
N ILE A 229 20.36 12.11 10.23
CA ILE A 229 21.43 13.10 10.14
C ILE A 229 22.31 13.08 11.40
N CYS A 230 21.68 13.07 12.58
CA CYS A 230 22.38 13.18 13.85
C CYS A 230 23.12 11.89 14.22
N MET A 231 22.56 10.72 13.90
CA MET A 231 23.14 9.42 14.29
C MET A 231 23.80 8.75 13.06
N PRO A 232 25.14 8.70 12.98
CA PRO A 232 25.85 8.03 11.89
C PRO A 232 25.64 6.51 11.92
N GLU A 233 25.94 5.83 10.81
CA GLU A 233 25.55 4.44 10.52
C GLU A 233 25.92 3.41 11.61
N ASP A 234 26.98 3.65 12.39
CA ASP A 234 27.49 2.70 13.39
C ASP A 234 26.66 2.59 14.68
N GLN A 235 25.80 3.57 14.98
CA GLN A 235 24.99 3.60 16.20
C GLN A 235 23.48 3.58 15.94
N ASN A 236 23.07 3.39 14.68
CA ASN A 236 21.67 3.42 14.32
C ASN A 236 20.91 2.17 14.79
N GLU A 237 20.46 2.21 16.04
CA GLU A 237 19.64 1.15 16.66
C GLU A 237 18.39 0.84 15.82
N ARG A 238 17.77 1.87 15.21
CA ARG A 238 16.64 1.70 14.30
C ARG A 238 17.01 0.93 13.03
N LYS A 239 18.14 1.24 12.39
CA LYS A 239 18.64 0.51 11.20
C LYS A 239 18.97 -0.95 11.57
N ARG A 240 19.62 -1.16 12.72
CA ARG A 240 19.97 -2.51 13.24
C ARG A 240 18.72 -3.33 13.57
N GLY A 241 17.72 -2.74 14.21
CA GLY A 241 16.43 -3.40 14.49
C GLY A 241 15.69 -3.80 13.22
N GLN A 242 15.65 -2.90 12.23
CA GLN A 242 15.04 -3.18 10.92
C GLN A 242 15.76 -4.31 10.17
N LEU A 243 17.10 -4.33 10.18
CA LEU A 243 17.88 -5.40 9.56
C LEU A 243 17.68 -6.74 10.27
N ARG A 244 17.60 -6.74 11.61
CA ARG A 244 17.29 -7.94 12.40
C ARG A 244 15.91 -8.49 12.03
N GLN A 245 14.88 -7.65 12.00
CA GLN A 245 13.52 -8.04 11.59
C GLN A 245 13.47 -8.54 10.14
N LEU A 246 14.19 -7.89 9.23
CA LEU A 246 14.27 -8.32 7.83
C LEU A 246 14.94 -9.70 7.71
N ALA A 247 16.02 -9.94 8.46
CA ALA A 247 16.69 -11.24 8.49
C ALA A 247 15.76 -12.32 9.06
N GLN A 248 14.98 -12.01 10.10
CA GLN A 248 13.97 -12.92 10.68
C GLN A 248 12.89 -13.27 9.66
N LEU A 249 12.31 -12.27 8.98
CA LEU A 249 11.27 -12.47 7.97
C LEU A 249 11.75 -13.22 6.73
N ASN A 250 13.05 -13.15 6.43
CA ASN A 250 13.67 -13.89 5.34
C ASN A 250 14.24 -15.25 5.79
N GLY A 251 14.11 -15.63 7.07
CA GLY A 251 14.65 -16.88 7.60
C GLY A 251 16.18 -16.98 7.56
N THR A 252 16.86 -15.85 7.42
CA THR A 252 18.32 -15.74 7.37
C THR A 252 18.90 -15.16 8.65
N SER A 253 18.06 -14.82 9.64
CA SER A 253 18.49 -14.42 10.96
C SER A 253 19.27 -15.55 11.61
N ARG A 254 20.55 -15.29 11.85
CA ARG A 254 21.39 -16.11 12.70
C ARG A 254 21.36 -15.45 14.06
N ASP A 255 20.74 -16.08 15.04
CA ASP A 255 20.71 -15.58 16.42
C ASP A 255 22.08 -15.81 17.08
N ASP A 256 23.09 -15.08 16.60
CA ASP A 256 24.47 -15.17 17.12
C ASP A 256 24.57 -14.67 18.58
N GLU A 257 23.54 -13.96 19.08
CA GLU A 257 23.48 -13.34 20.41
C GLU A 257 23.18 -14.35 21.54
N HIS A 258 22.52 -15.47 21.25
CA HIS A 258 22.28 -16.56 22.22
C HIS A 258 23.11 -17.83 21.91
N GLN A 259 23.99 -17.79 20.92
CA GLN A 259 24.82 -18.94 20.57
C GLN A 259 26.00 -19.07 21.54
N VAL A 260 25.81 -19.90 22.58
CA VAL A 260 26.87 -20.27 23.52
C VAL A 260 27.93 -21.14 22.83
N CYS A 261 29.19 -20.81 23.05
CA CYS A 261 30.30 -21.60 22.55
C CYS A 261 30.32 -22.97 23.24
N GLN A 262 30.20 -24.06 22.46
CA GLN A 262 30.25 -25.43 22.99
C GLN A 262 31.63 -25.86 23.53
N ASN A 263 32.63 -24.98 23.57
CA ASN A 263 33.97 -25.24 24.12
C ASN A 263 34.16 -24.58 25.50
N CYS A 264 33.85 -23.28 25.63
CA CYS A 264 34.04 -22.51 26.87
C CYS A 264 32.75 -22.05 27.56
N GLY A 265 31.59 -22.22 26.92
CA GLY A 265 30.29 -21.77 27.44
C GLY A 265 30.02 -20.27 27.35
N GLN A 266 30.97 -19.46 26.87
CA GLN A 266 30.79 -18.02 26.69
C GLN A 266 29.98 -17.72 25.42
N HIS A 267 29.20 -16.64 25.44
CA HIS A 267 28.40 -16.15 24.31
C HIS A 267 29.26 -15.33 23.33
N GLY A 268 28.82 -15.22 22.08
CA GLY A 268 29.41 -14.31 21.09
C GLY A 268 30.52 -14.87 20.20
N HIS A 269 30.86 -16.15 20.28
CA HIS A 269 31.78 -16.80 19.34
C HIS A 269 31.47 -18.28 19.10
N ARG A 270 31.86 -18.80 17.94
CA ARG A 270 31.69 -20.21 17.57
C ARG A 270 32.89 -21.05 18.01
N ARG A 271 32.70 -22.38 18.11
CA ARG A 271 33.75 -23.35 18.53
C ARG A 271 35.10 -23.18 17.81
N TYR A 272 35.08 -22.77 16.53
CA TYR A 272 36.29 -22.57 15.72
C TYR A 272 36.99 -21.22 15.96
N ALA A 273 36.28 -20.23 16.52
CA ALA A 273 36.80 -18.91 16.86
C ALA A 273 37.04 -18.77 18.37
N CYS A 274 37.02 -19.87 19.11
CA CYS A 274 37.26 -19.90 20.55
C CYS A 274 38.77 -19.81 20.81
N LEU A 275 39.18 -18.77 21.54
CA LEU A 275 40.57 -18.55 21.94
C LEU A 275 41.00 -19.45 23.12
N GLU A 276 40.05 -20.04 23.83
CA GLU A 276 40.33 -20.95 24.94
C GLU A 276 40.73 -22.35 24.44
N PRO A 277 41.68 -23.02 25.13
CA PRO A 277 42.13 -24.36 24.74
C PRO A 277 40.96 -25.34 24.71
N LYS A 278 40.93 -26.20 23.69
CA LYS A 278 39.85 -27.16 23.46
C LYS A 278 39.71 -28.10 24.66
N ARG A 279 38.65 -27.94 25.45
CA ARG A 279 38.33 -28.81 26.60
C ARG A 279 37.62 -30.08 26.12
N PHE A 280 38.39 -31.01 25.55
CA PHE A 280 37.83 -32.26 24.99
C PHE A 280 37.20 -33.19 26.05
N ALA A 281 37.61 -33.10 27.31
CA ALA A 281 37.24 -34.08 28.34
C ALA A 281 36.07 -33.69 29.25
N ALA A 282 35.71 -32.41 29.36
CA ALA A 282 34.75 -31.96 30.37
C ALA A 282 33.28 -32.31 30.07
N ASN A 283 32.92 -32.45 28.79
CA ASN A 283 31.53 -32.67 28.36
C ASN A 283 31.23 -34.10 27.91
N ILE A 284 32.19 -35.02 28.04
CA ILE A 284 31.99 -36.44 27.73
C ILE A 284 31.49 -37.13 28.99
N THR A 285 30.20 -37.46 29.01
CA THR A 285 29.57 -38.32 30.02
C THR A 285 29.70 -39.78 29.62
N CYS A 286 30.21 -40.60 30.54
CA CYS A 286 30.33 -42.04 30.34
C CYS A 286 28.94 -42.68 30.34
N ARG A 287 28.57 -43.43 29.29
CA ARG A 287 27.26 -44.10 29.23
C ARG A 287 27.09 -45.24 30.24
N ILE A 288 28.17 -45.69 30.89
CA ILE A 288 28.17 -46.84 31.81
C ILE A 288 28.01 -46.37 33.27
N CYS A 289 28.85 -45.44 33.73
CA CYS A 289 28.78 -44.92 35.11
C CYS A 289 28.21 -43.50 35.23
N HIS A 290 27.87 -42.86 34.10
CA HIS A 290 27.29 -41.50 34.01
C HIS A 290 28.18 -40.38 34.56
N ASN A 291 29.39 -40.70 35.01
CA ASN A 291 30.40 -39.72 35.41
C ASN A 291 31.00 -39.02 34.18
N ALA A 292 31.24 -37.71 34.31
CA ALA A 292 31.91 -36.89 33.31
C ALA A 292 33.43 -37.05 33.39
N GLY A 293 34.12 -36.98 32.25
CA GLY A 293 35.60 -36.94 32.21
C GLY A 293 36.28 -38.11 31.49
N HIS A 294 35.56 -39.15 31.09
CA HIS A 294 36.13 -40.30 30.36
C HIS A 294 35.12 -40.93 29.39
N LEU A 295 35.64 -41.55 28.32
CA LEU A 295 34.82 -42.26 27.34
C LEU A 295 34.35 -43.60 27.94
N SER A 296 33.18 -44.11 27.54
CA SER A 296 32.61 -45.39 28.03
C SER A 296 33.53 -46.62 27.88
N ARG A 297 34.63 -46.48 27.13
CA ARG A 297 35.63 -47.53 26.91
C ARG A 297 36.64 -47.63 28.07
N ASP A 298 36.91 -46.52 28.75
CA ASP A 298 37.93 -46.38 29.80
C ASP A 298 37.28 -46.25 31.18
N CYS A 299 36.05 -46.73 31.33
CA CYS A 299 35.29 -46.68 32.57
C CYS A 299 35.87 -47.67 33.59
N PRO A 300 36.35 -47.22 34.76
CA PRO A 300 36.91 -48.10 35.79
C PRO A 300 35.85 -49.02 36.42
N ASP A 301 34.59 -48.60 36.43
CA ASP A 301 33.44 -49.37 36.94
C ASP A 301 32.88 -50.38 35.94
N ARG A 302 33.58 -50.62 34.83
CA ARG A 302 33.24 -51.69 33.88
C ARG A 302 33.55 -53.05 34.51
N ARG A 303 32.78 -53.44 35.53
CA ARG A 303 33.00 -54.66 36.33
C ARG A 303 33.02 -55.90 35.43
N GLY A 304 34.18 -56.55 35.40
CA GLY A 304 34.34 -58.00 35.29
C GLY A 304 33.76 -58.67 34.03
N THR A 305 34.54 -58.70 32.95
CA THR A 305 34.69 -59.88 32.08
C THR A 305 35.82 -59.60 31.09
N SER A 306 37.05 -59.92 31.49
CA SER A 306 37.96 -60.56 30.55
C SER A 306 37.21 -61.76 29.94
N ASN A 307 37.25 -61.91 28.62
CA ASN A 307 36.52 -62.91 27.82
C ASN A 307 35.03 -62.63 27.56
N ASN A 308 34.73 -61.63 26.72
CA ASN A 308 33.66 -61.79 25.72
C ASN A 308 33.81 -60.78 24.58
N VAL A 309 34.52 -61.21 23.53
CA VAL A 309 34.42 -60.58 22.21
C VAL A 309 33.05 -60.94 21.64
N PRO A 310 32.17 -59.99 21.29
CA PRO A 310 30.87 -60.29 20.68
C PRO A 310 31.05 -61.09 19.37
N PRO A 311 30.16 -62.03 19.03
CA PRO A 311 30.34 -62.97 17.91
C PRO A 311 30.72 -62.29 16.58
N TRP A 312 30.11 -61.13 16.30
CA TRP A 312 30.35 -60.34 15.08
C TRP A 312 31.76 -59.73 14.96
N ARG A 313 32.52 -59.63 16.06
CA ARG A 313 33.88 -59.07 16.08
C ARG A 313 34.96 -60.16 15.99
N ARG A 314 34.61 -61.42 16.29
CA ARG A 314 35.50 -62.58 16.14
C ARG A 314 35.62 -62.99 14.66
N GLU A 315 34.52 -62.97 13.91
CA GLU A 315 34.50 -63.23 12.46
C GLU A 315 35.31 -62.20 11.66
N ARG A 316 35.26 -60.92 12.07
CA ARG A 316 36.01 -59.86 11.38
C ARG A 316 37.52 -59.91 11.62
N MET A 317 37.97 -60.51 12.73
CA MET A 317 39.39 -60.75 12.98
C MET A 317 39.88 -62.03 12.28
N ALA A 318 39.05 -63.07 12.18
CA ALA A 318 39.35 -64.28 11.42
C ALA A 318 39.48 -63.99 9.91
N MET A 319 38.56 -63.22 9.33
CA MET A 319 38.62 -62.82 7.91
C MET A 319 39.81 -61.93 7.56
N ARG A 320 40.41 -61.23 8.53
CA ARG A 320 41.56 -60.37 8.30
C ARG A 320 42.90 -61.14 8.37
N LEU A 321 42.89 -62.32 8.98
CA LEU A 321 44.08 -63.19 9.05
C LEU A 321 44.15 -64.15 7.84
N GLU A 322 43.01 -64.48 7.22
CA GLU A 322 42.96 -65.26 5.97
C GLU A 322 43.15 -64.40 4.70
N SER A 323 42.80 -63.11 4.73
CA SER A 323 43.00 -62.21 3.58
C SER A 323 44.46 -61.84 3.32
N ASP A 324 45.35 -62.03 4.30
CA ASP A 324 46.77 -61.68 4.18
C ASP A 324 47.65 -62.85 3.67
N LEU A 325 47.06 -64.00 3.30
CA LEU A 325 47.81 -65.15 2.76
C LEU A 325 47.28 -65.75 1.43
N THR A 326 46.15 -65.29 0.86
CA THR A 326 45.61 -65.92 -0.36
C THR A 326 44.81 -64.98 -1.28
N GLY A 327 45.39 -63.85 -1.73
CA GLY A 327 44.62 -62.94 -2.58
C GLY A 327 45.35 -61.96 -3.49
N GLY A 328 46.65 -62.15 -3.77
CA GLY A 328 47.40 -61.23 -4.64
C GLY A 328 48.47 -61.87 -5.53
N ASP A 329 49.12 -62.95 -5.09
CA ASP A 329 50.36 -63.40 -5.76
C ASP A 329 50.19 -64.59 -6.72
N ARG A 330 49.08 -65.35 -6.66
CA ARG A 330 48.90 -66.53 -7.54
C ARG A 330 48.51 -66.18 -8.98
N ASP A 331 47.72 -65.13 -9.16
CA ASP A 331 47.28 -64.71 -10.50
C ASP A 331 48.39 -63.99 -11.27
N PHE A 332 49.36 -63.39 -10.56
CA PHE A 332 50.54 -62.78 -11.16
C PHE A 332 51.63 -63.81 -11.53
N GLU A 333 51.84 -64.83 -10.69
CA GLU A 333 52.74 -65.96 -11.02
C GLU A 333 52.24 -66.78 -12.21
N GLN A 334 50.92 -67.02 -12.31
CA GLN A 334 50.32 -67.74 -13.43
C GLN A 334 50.42 -66.95 -14.75
N PHE A 335 50.28 -65.62 -14.69
CA PHE A 335 50.43 -64.73 -15.85
C PHE A 335 51.89 -64.62 -16.33
N MET A 336 52.87 -64.65 -15.41
CA MET A 336 54.30 -64.64 -15.75
C MET A 336 54.78 -65.98 -16.36
N LEU A 337 54.09 -67.10 -16.09
CA LEU A 337 54.37 -68.41 -16.68
C LEU A 337 53.81 -68.56 -18.11
N GLU A 338 52.74 -67.84 -18.47
CA GLU A 338 52.18 -67.86 -19.83
C GLU A 338 52.91 -66.93 -20.82
N LEU A 339 53.66 -65.94 -20.33
CA LEU A 339 54.47 -65.02 -21.15
C LEU A 339 55.95 -65.42 -21.27
N GLY A 340 56.36 -66.50 -20.60
CA GLY A 340 57.73 -67.02 -20.60
C GLY A 340 57.89 -68.28 -21.44
N ASN A 341 57.70 -68.16 -22.75
CA ASN A 341 58.27 -69.07 -23.76
C ASN A 341 59.34 -68.32 -24.55
#